data_AF-A0A2T7EP53-F1
#
_entry.id   AF-A0A2T7EP53-F1
#
_cell.length_a   1.000
_cell.length_b   1.000
_cell.length_c   1.000
_cell.angle_alpha   90.00
_cell.angle_beta   90.00
_cell.angle_gamma   90.00
#
_symmetry.space_group_name_H-M   'P 1'
#
loop_
_entity.id
_entity.type
_entity.pdbx_description
1 polymer ?
#
loop_
_entity_poly.entity_id
_entity_poly.type
_entity_poly.pdbx_seq_one_letter_code
_entity_poly.pdbx_strand_id
1 'polypeptide(L)'
;MAAPSNAFWDQEGHFHTNALHWEGFPRLLWESLSLFHHTEPPQYDGVEYHEEGVPRCRVKMIIPQHPFRSSWHPIEVEVVGYRLVDTLETAALEAIKLFCNQHPTEAAAYPIGLFPTIDPGNLEWNFWTEHLGHMLGDLAEETVRSITRFMDVQHHYQILLRHSMSQLTCAAQSHYRNADRQVTQIVELQALTILHREDQINESDHIITQRDTVIEFLQAQIHDLILDADEVQAHLEELQQQPILPAAPVMPEEEEEDPEEIEGVSELDSEHGDPVLSPYHSSSGSQSSVGNFDDF
;
A
#
# COMPACT_ATOMS: atom_id res chain seq x y z
N MET A 1 2.35 -49.94 13.15
CA MET A 1 2.43 -49.40 11.77
C MET A 1 2.06 -47.93 11.86
N ALA A 2 2.97 -47.02 11.49
CA ALA A 2 2.64 -45.60 11.44
C ALA A 2 1.64 -45.39 10.31
N ALA A 3 0.49 -44.77 10.60
CA ALA A 3 -0.45 -44.35 9.57
C ALA A 3 0.28 -43.40 8.59
N PRO A 4 0.01 -43.48 7.27
CA PRO A 4 0.59 -42.55 6.32
C PRO A 4 0.29 -41.11 6.77
N SER A 5 1.30 -40.24 6.72
CA SER A 5 1.11 -38.82 6.93
C SER A 5 0.12 -38.32 5.89
N ASN A 6 -1.12 -38.06 6.28
CA ASN A 6 -2.19 -37.56 5.41
C ASN A 6 -1.96 -36.09 4.99
N ALA A 7 -0.71 -35.62 4.95
CA ALA A 7 -0.33 -34.26 4.64
C ALA A 7 0.34 -34.22 3.26
N PHE A 8 -0.28 -33.56 2.27
CA PHE A 8 0.27 -33.42 0.93
C PHE A 8 -0.24 -32.16 0.23
N TRP A 9 0.49 -31.71 -0.80
CA TRP A 9 0.05 -30.65 -1.71
C TRP A 9 -0.52 -31.27 -2.99
N ASP A 10 -1.64 -30.74 -3.49
CA ASP A 10 -2.20 -31.14 -4.78
C ASP A 10 -1.62 -30.32 -5.95
N GLN A 11 -2.12 -30.56 -7.17
CA GLN A 11 -1.62 -29.90 -8.38
C GLN A 11 -2.11 -28.45 -8.49
N GLU A 12 -3.23 -28.15 -7.83
CA GLU A 12 -3.89 -26.85 -7.74
C GLU A 12 -3.24 -25.94 -6.70
N GLY A 13 -2.33 -26.46 -5.87
CA GLY A 13 -1.61 -25.72 -4.85
C GLY A 13 -2.33 -25.66 -3.50
N HIS A 14 -3.22 -26.61 -3.22
CA HIS A 14 -3.84 -26.78 -1.92
C HIS A 14 -3.08 -27.81 -1.07
N PHE A 15 -2.92 -27.50 0.21
CA PHE A 15 -2.39 -28.37 1.24
C PHE A 15 -3.52 -29.10 1.95
N HIS A 16 -3.56 -30.42 1.78
CA HIS A 16 -4.53 -31.30 2.40
C HIS A 16 -3.91 -31.94 3.63
N THR A 17 -4.59 -31.89 4.78
CA THR A 17 -4.16 -32.58 6.00
C THR A 17 -5.31 -32.95 6.93
N ASN A 18 -5.10 -33.96 7.78
CA ASN A 18 -5.94 -34.17 8.97
C ASN A 18 -5.33 -33.58 10.25
N ALA A 19 -4.15 -32.96 10.15
CA ALA A 19 -3.42 -32.29 11.24
C ALA A 19 -3.19 -33.13 12.52
N LEU A 20 -3.21 -34.47 12.41
CA LEU A 20 -3.02 -35.37 13.56
C LEU A 20 -1.55 -35.68 13.89
N HIS A 21 -0.61 -35.10 13.15
CA HIS A 21 0.82 -35.44 13.23
C HIS A 21 1.60 -34.58 14.23
N TRP A 22 0.97 -33.59 14.84
CA TRP A 22 1.54 -32.79 15.95
C TRP A 22 0.52 -32.60 17.08
N GLU A 23 0.99 -32.10 18.23
CA GLU A 23 0.14 -31.76 19.38
C GLU A 23 -0.43 -30.35 19.22
N GLY A 24 -1.73 -30.17 19.45
CA GLY A 24 -2.41 -28.88 19.29
C GLY A 24 -3.93 -29.03 19.27
N PHE A 25 -4.64 -27.96 18.91
CA PHE A 25 -6.11 -27.97 18.79
C PHE A 25 -6.65 -29.00 17.80
N PRO A 26 -6.05 -29.25 16.62
CA PRO A 26 -6.55 -30.26 15.69
C PRO A 26 -6.60 -31.66 16.31
N ARG A 27 -5.56 -32.02 17.07
CA ARG A 27 -5.49 -33.31 17.75
C ARG A 27 -6.48 -33.39 18.90
N LEU A 28 -6.58 -32.35 19.73
CA LEU A 28 -7.55 -32.28 20.83
C LEU A 28 -9.00 -32.33 20.33
N LEU A 29 -9.28 -31.67 19.21
CA LEU A 29 -10.57 -31.74 18.52
C LEU A 29 -10.87 -33.18 18.11
N TRP A 30 -9.95 -33.86 17.42
CA TRP A 30 -10.17 -35.23 16.97
C TRP A 30 -10.36 -36.21 18.13
N GLU A 31 -9.54 -36.12 19.18
CA GLU A 31 -9.67 -36.96 20.37
C GLU A 31 -11.04 -36.77 21.02
N SER A 32 -11.56 -35.54 21.05
CA SER A 32 -12.89 -35.24 21.58
C SER A 32 -14.00 -35.79 20.69
N LEU A 33 -13.95 -35.54 19.38
CA LEU A 33 -14.94 -36.06 18.42
C LEU A 33 -15.00 -37.59 18.44
N SER A 34 -13.87 -38.25 18.68
CA SER A 34 -13.79 -39.71 18.84
C SER A 34 -14.61 -40.20 20.04
N LEU A 35 -14.64 -39.46 21.15
CA LEU A 35 -15.50 -39.77 22.30
C LEU A 35 -16.99 -39.67 21.98
N PHE A 36 -17.35 -38.81 21.02
CA PHE A 36 -18.71 -38.69 20.51
C PHE A 36 -19.04 -39.68 19.39
N HIS A 37 -18.15 -40.64 19.07
CA HIS A 37 -18.33 -41.67 18.03
C HIS A 37 -18.26 -41.15 16.58
N HIS A 38 -17.56 -40.04 16.34
CA HIS A 38 -17.14 -39.71 14.98
C HIS A 38 -16.15 -40.78 14.47
N THR A 39 -16.32 -41.21 13.22
CA THR A 39 -15.50 -42.27 12.60
C THR A 39 -14.37 -41.73 11.73
N GLU A 40 -14.44 -40.45 11.34
CA GLU A 40 -13.50 -39.81 10.43
C GLU A 40 -12.97 -38.51 11.04
N PRO A 41 -11.64 -38.25 10.95
CA PRO A 41 -11.06 -37.03 11.49
C PRO A 41 -11.45 -35.82 10.65
N PRO A 42 -11.43 -34.61 11.25
CA PRO A 42 -11.59 -33.37 10.51
C PRO A 42 -10.58 -33.29 9.36
N GLN A 43 -11.05 -32.82 8.21
CA GLN A 43 -10.21 -32.60 7.03
C GLN A 43 -9.92 -31.11 6.89
N TYR A 44 -8.67 -30.77 6.62
CA TYR A 44 -8.19 -29.42 6.40
C TYR A 44 -7.68 -29.28 4.97
N ASP A 45 -8.14 -28.22 4.30
CA ASP A 45 -7.72 -27.78 2.98
C ASP A 45 -7.17 -26.36 3.11
N GLY A 46 -5.89 -26.19 2.81
CA GLY A 46 -5.18 -24.93 2.99
C GLY A 46 -4.62 -24.39 1.69
N VAL A 47 -4.72 -23.09 1.44
CA VAL A 47 -4.12 -22.42 0.28
C VAL A 47 -3.29 -21.23 0.72
N GLU A 48 -2.07 -21.11 0.21
CA GLU A 48 -1.19 -19.97 0.44
C GLU A 48 -1.26 -18.98 -0.74
N TYR A 49 -1.29 -17.69 -0.46
CA TYR A 49 -1.38 -16.63 -1.46
C TYR A 49 -0.73 -15.35 -0.96
N HIS A 50 -0.55 -14.37 -1.85
CA HIS A 50 -0.06 -13.04 -1.49
C HIS A 50 -1.16 -12.00 -1.67
N GLU A 51 -1.35 -11.14 -0.68
CA GLU A 51 -2.29 -10.04 -0.70
C GLU A 51 -1.53 -8.76 -0.36
N GLU A 52 -1.48 -7.80 -1.29
CA GLU A 52 -0.73 -6.55 -1.13
C GLU A 52 0.77 -6.76 -0.77
N GLY A 53 1.37 -7.84 -1.29
CA GLY A 53 2.76 -8.20 -0.99
C GLY A 53 2.98 -8.88 0.36
N VAL A 54 1.91 -9.14 1.12
CA VAL A 54 1.95 -9.87 2.40
C VAL A 54 1.56 -11.33 2.17
N PRO A 55 2.37 -12.31 2.62
CA PRO A 55 1.99 -13.71 2.56
C PRO A 55 0.78 -13.96 3.46
N ARG A 56 -0.22 -14.64 2.90
CA ARG A 56 -1.47 -15.03 3.53
C ARG A 56 -1.71 -16.51 3.27
N CYS A 57 -2.58 -17.08 4.08
CA CYS A 57 -3.13 -18.39 3.82
C CYS A 57 -4.60 -18.42 4.21
N ARG A 58 -5.34 -19.32 3.59
CA ARG A 58 -6.74 -19.60 3.91
C ARG A 58 -6.88 -21.08 4.14
N VAL A 59 -7.51 -21.45 5.24
CA VAL A 59 -7.78 -22.83 5.61
C VAL A 59 -9.28 -23.03 5.69
N LYS A 60 -9.76 -24.04 4.98
CA LYS A 60 -11.08 -24.63 5.14
C LYS A 60 -10.94 -25.92 5.94
N MET A 61 -11.78 -26.09 6.94
CA MET A 61 -11.82 -27.29 7.75
C MET A 61 -13.26 -27.79 7.84
N ILE A 62 -13.43 -29.11 7.73
CA ILE A 62 -14.74 -29.76 7.79
C ILE A 62 -14.71 -30.86 8.85
N ILE A 63 -15.66 -30.80 9.80
CA ILE A 63 -16.07 -31.94 10.61
C ILE A 63 -17.19 -32.66 9.86
N PRO A 64 -16.98 -33.92 9.42
CA PRO A 64 -17.98 -34.66 8.66
C PRO A 64 -19.30 -34.86 9.44
N GLN A 65 -20.38 -35.09 8.70
CA GLN A 65 -21.69 -35.47 9.24
C GLN A 65 -21.55 -36.62 10.26
N HIS A 66 -22.18 -36.48 11.42
CA HIS A 66 -22.13 -37.53 12.44
C HIS A 66 -22.81 -38.82 11.93
N PRO A 67 -22.14 -39.99 12.00
CA PRO A 67 -22.61 -41.24 11.37
C PRO A 67 -23.93 -41.76 11.94
N PHE A 68 -24.19 -41.53 13.23
CA PHE A 68 -25.38 -42.01 13.94
C PHE A 68 -26.40 -40.92 14.32
N ARG A 69 -26.13 -39.65 14.01
CA ARG A 69 -26.93 -38.51 14.49
C ARG A 69 -27.16 -37.53 13.35
N SER A 70 -28.25 -37.72 12.61
CA SER A 70 -28.60 -36.84 11.48
C SER A 70 -28.92 -35.40 11.90
N SER A 71 -29.24 -35.16 13.18
CA SER A 71 -29.45 -33.82 13.73
C SER A 71 -28.16 -33.04 13.96
N TRP A 72 -27.00 -33.71 13.97
CA TRP A 72 -25.69 -33.10 14.15
C TRP A 72 -25.14 -32.74 12.78
N HIS A 73 -25.42 -31.52 12.33
CA HIS A 73 -25.00 -31.04 11.01
C HIS A 73 -23.47 -31.00 10.92
N PRO A 74 -22.89 -31.10 9.70
CA PRO A 74 -21.46 -30.92 9.51
C PRO A 74 -21.04 -29.52 9.96
N ILE A 75 -19.83 -29.41 10.52
CA ILE A 75 -19.26 -28.12 10.92
C ILE A 75 -18.21 -27.75 9.88
N GLU A 76 -18.45 -26.64 9.19
CA GLU A 76 -17.52 -26.07 8.22
C GLU A 76 -16.95 -24.77 8.78
N VAL A 77 -15.62 -24.63 8.71
CA VAL A 77 -14.88 -23.47 9.20
C VAL A 77 -13.96 -22.99 8.11
N GLU A 78 -13.97 -21.68 7.85
CA GLU A 78 -13.03 -21.02 6.94
C GLU A 78 -12.31 -19.89 7.69
N VAL A 79 -10.98 -19.94 7.72
CA VAL A 79 -10.14 -18.96 8.42
C VAL A 79 -9.04 -18.47 7.49
N VAL A 80 -8.75 -17.16 7.56
CA VAL A 80 -7.61 -16.54 6.88
C VAL A 80 -6.55 -16.19 7.93
N GLY A 81 -5.29 -16.53 7.64
CA GLY A 81 -4.14 -16.22 8.49
C GLY A 81 -2.88 -15.92 7.67
N TYR A 82 -1.74 -15.92 8.35
CA TYR A 82 -0.44 -15.57 7.75
C TYR A 82 0.48 -16.79 7.56
N ARG A 83 0.35 -17.78 8.44
CA ARG A 83 1.10 -19.04 8.41
C ARG A 83 0.13 -20.19 8.44
N LEU A 84 0.36 -21.18 7.57
CA LEU A 84 -0.56 -22.28 7.38
C LEU A 84 -0.82 -23.06 8.68
N VAL A 85 0.25 -23.44 9.40
CA VAL A 85 0.17 -24.17 10.68
C VAL A 85 -0.67 -23.42 11.72
N ASP A 86 -0.41 -22.12 11.91
CA ASP A 86 -1.14 -21.30 12.89
C ASP A 86 -2.63 -21.16 12.50
N THR A 87 -2.92 -21.17 11.20
CA THR A 87 -4.27 -21.06 10.65
C THR A 87 -5.04 -22.38 10.77
N LEU A 88 -4.37 -23.53 10.64
CA LEU A 88 -4.92 -24.86 10.94
C LEU A 88 -5.33 -24.98 12.43
N GLU A 89 -4.45 -24.54 13.34
CA GLU A 89 -4.74 -24.47 14.78
C GLU A 89 -5.95 -23.57 15.07
N THR A 90 -6.01 -22.40 14.42
CA THR A 90 -7.12 -21.46 14.57
C THR A 90 -8.43 -22.04 14.05
N ALA A 91 -8.42 -22.70 12.89
CA ALA A 91 -9.59 -23.36 12.34
C ALA A 91 -10.11 -24.48 13.27
N ALA A 92 -9.21 -25.27 13.86
CA ALA A 92 -9.56 -26.28 14.84
C ALA A 92 -10.17 -25.66 16.12
N LEU A 93 -9.60 -24.57 16.62
CA LEU A 93 -10.13 -23.86 17.79
C LEU A 93 -11.53 -23.29 17.52
N GLU A 94 -11.76 -22.68 16.35
CA GLU A 94 -13.08 -22.20 15.95
C GLU A 94 -14.09 -23.36 15.83
N ALA A 95 -13.66 -24.51 15.30
CA ALA A 95 -14.48 -25.70 15.23
C ALA A 95 -14.88 -26.24 16.60
N ILE A 96 -13.93 -26.28 17.55
CA ILE A 96 -14.20 -26.65 18.94
C ILE A 96 -15.28 -25.73 19.54
N LYS A 97 -15.14 -24.41 19.36
CA LYS A 97 -16.14 -23.43 19.84
C LYS A 97 -17.51 -23.67 19.22
N LEU A 98 -17.57 -23.89 17.90
CA LEU A 98 -18.83 -24.18 17.20
C LEU A 98 -19.47 -25.48 17.69
N PHE A 99 -18.67 -26.53 17.86
CA PHE A 99 -19.14 -27.82 18.39
C PHE A 99 -19.75 -27.66 19.78
N CYS A 100 -19.06 -26.99 20.71
CA CYS A 100 -19.55 -26.73 22.05
C CYS A 100 -20.84 -25.89 22.05
N ASN A 101 -20.95 -24.90 21.17
CA ASN A 101 -22.14 -24.07 21.04
C ASN A 101 -23.34 -24.85 20.45
N GLN A 102 -23.10 -25.80 19.55
CA GLN A 102 -24.16 -26.64 18.96
C GLN A 102 -24.63 -27.75 19.91
N HIS A 103 -23.75 -28.24 20.78
CA HIS A 103 -23.98 -29.38 21.66
C HIS A 103 -23.57 -29.09 23.12
N PRO A 104 -24.15 -28.08 23.79
CA PRO A 104 -23.68 -27.61 25.09
C PRO A 104 -23.84 -28.66 26.19
N THR A 105 -24.94 -29.43 26.19
CA THR A 105 -25.19 -30.47 27.20
C THR A 105 -24.23 -31.65 27.03
N GLU A 106 -24.00 -32.09 25.80
CA GLU A 106 -23.05 -33.16 25.52
C GLU A 106 -21.61 -32.72 25.78
N ALA A 107 -21.22 -31.51 25.36
CA ALA A 107 -19.87 -30.98 25.56
C ALA A 107 -19.54 -30.72 27.03
N ALA A 108 -20.50 -30.28 27.85
CA ALA A 108 -20.31 -30.03 29.28
C ALA A 108 -19.90 -31.29 30.06
N ALA A 109 -20.22 -32.47 29.54
CA ALA A 109 -19.81 -33.75 30.11
C ALA A 109 -18.39 -34.18 29.68
N TYR A 110 -17.59 -33.36 28.98
CA TYR A 110 -16.25 -33.76 28.53
C TYR A 110 -15.24 -32.59 28.59
N PRO A 111 -13.93 -32.87 28.61
CA PRO A 111 -12.90 -31.83 28.65
C PRO A 111 -12.97 -30.81 27.49
N ILE A 112 -13.55 -31.18 26.34
CA ILE A 112 -13.77 -30.23 25.22
C ILE A 112 -14.70 -29.07 25.60
N GLY A 113 -15.63 -29.29 26.54
CA GLY A 113 -16.51 -28.24 27.07
C GLY A 113 -15.80 -27.17 27.88
N LEU A 114 -14.49 -27.31 28.13
CA LEU A 114 -13.64 -26.23 28.62
C LEU A 114 -13.49 -25.09 27.60
N PHE A 115 -13.98 -25.28 26.36
CA PHE A 115 -13.96 -24.29 25.29
C PHE A 115 -15.33 -23.74 24.91
N PRO A 116 -15.43 -22.42 24.70
CA PRO A 116 -14.46 -21.38 25.14
C PRO A 116 -14.38 -21.31 26.68
N THR A 117 -13.34 -20.69 27.25
CA THR A 117 -13.29 -20.41 28.70
C THR A 117 -14.57 -19.69 29.11
N ILE A 118 -15.44 -20.41 29.78
CA ILE A 118 -16.76 -19.94 30.18
C ILE A 118 -16.57 -18.82 31.23
N ASP A 119 -17.30 -17.72 31.09
CA ASP A 119 -17.40 -16.70 32.15
C ASP A 119 -17.80 -17.42 33.46
N PRO A 120 -17.03 -17.30 34.56
CA PRO A 120 -17.38 -17.91 35.84
C PRO A 120 -18.80 -17.55 36.33
N GLY A 121 -19.42 -16.49 35.80
CA GLY A 121 -20.82 -16.12 36.06
C GLY A 121 -21.88 -16.91 35.28
N ASN A 122 -21.52 -17.78 34.34
CA ASN A 122 -22.47 -18.56 33.55
C ASN A 122 -23.05 -19.75 34.34
N LEU A 123 -24.36 -19.98 34.22
CA LEU A 123 -25.08 -21.12 34.81
C LEU A 123 -24.51 -22.47 34.34
N GLU A 124 -23.95 -22.55 33.15
CA GLU A 124 -23.30 -23.75 32.59
C GLU A 124 -22.00 -24.13 33.32
N TRP A 125 -21.30 -23.16 33.94
CA TRP A 125 -20.10 -23.42 34.74
C TRP A 125 -20.42 -24.20 36.02
N ASN A 126 -21.56 -23.89 36.65
CA ASN A 126 -22.02 -24.62 37.83
C ASN A 126 -22.45 -26.05 37.47
N PHE A 127 -23.16 -26.21 36.34
CA PHE A 127 -23.49 -27.54 35.80
C PHE A 127 -22.22 -28.37 35.55
N TRP A 128 -21.19 -27.76 34.96
CA TRP A 128 -19.90 -28.42 34.71
C TRP A 128 -19.19 -28.84 36.00
N THR A 129 -19.07 -27.97 37.01
CA THR A 129 -18.41 -28.33 38.28
C THR A 129 -19.12 -29.46 39.03
N GLU A 130 -20.45 -29.51 38.96
CA GLU A 130 -21.26 -30.58 39.53
C GLU A 130 -21.11 -31.90 38.73
N HIS A 131 -21.17 -31.84 37.39
CA HIS A 131 -21.11 -33.03 36.53
C HIS A 131 -19.71 -33.62 36.39
N LEU A 132 -18.66 -32.79 36.33
CA LEU A 132 -17.27 -33.24 36.28
C LEU A 132 -16.87 -33.98 37.56
N GLY A 133 -17.40 -33.56 38.71
CA GLY A 133 -17.25 -34.26 39.99
C GLY A 133 -17.80 -35.70 39.96
N HIS A 134 -18.86 -35.94 39.19
CA HIS A 134 -19.44 -37.27 38.98
C HIS A 134 -18.67 -38.11 37.95
N MET A 135 -18.04 -37.48 36.95
CA MET A 135 -17.22 -38.16 35.94
C MET A 135 -15.86 -38.65 36.45
N LEU A 136 -15.32 -38.03 37.51
CA LEU A 136 -14.06 -38.39 38.15
C LEU A 136 -14.10 -39.74 38.93
N GLY A 137 -15.03 -40.64 38.58
CA GLY A 137 -15.06 -42.03 39.04
C GLY A 137 -13.97 -42.87 38.35
N ASP A 138 -14.35 -43.97 37.70
CA ASP A 138 -13.40 -44.96 37.14
C ASP A 138 -12.49 -44.42 36.01
N LEU A 139 -12.77 -43.23 35.46
CA LEU A 139 -12.02 -42.58 34.37
C LEU A 139 -11.22 -41.34 34.83
N ALA A 140 -10.98 -41.20 36.14
CA ALA A 140 -10.36 -40.01 36.74
C ALA A 140 -8.99 -39.67 36.13
N GLU A 141 -8.12 -40.67 35.95
CA GLU A 141 -6.76 -40.44 35.44
C GLU A 141 -6.76 -39.93 33.99
N GLU A 142 -7.57 -40.54 33.11
CA GLU A 142 -7.69 -40.15 31.70
C GLU A 142 -8.31 -38.76 31.56
N THR A 143 -9.33 -38.47 32.38
CA THR A 143 -9.99 -37.16 32.42
C THR A 143 -9.02 -36.07 32.87
N VAL A 144 -8.28 -36.29 33.97
CA VAL A 144 -7.26 -35.33 34.46
C VAL A 144 -6.15 -35.12 33.43
N ARG A 145 -5.70 -36.19 32.76
CA ARG A 145 -4.68 -36.11 31.70
C ARG A 145 -5.20 -35.28 30.51
N SER A 146 -6.43 -35.51 30.07
CA SER A 146 -7.05 -34.77 28.97
C SER A 146 -7.19 -33.29 29.33
N ILE A 147 -7.74 -32.97 30.50
CA ILE A 147 -7.86 -31.60 31.00
C ILE A 147 -6.49 -30.91 31.04
N THR A 148 -5.45 -31.59 31.54
CA THR A 148 -4.10 -31.03 31.60
C THR A 148 -3.57 -30.66 30.20
N ARG A 149 -3.77 -31.52 29.20
CA ARG A 149 -3.37 -31.24 27.80
C ARG A 149 -4.15 -30.08 27.21
N PHE A 150 -5.46 -30.01 27.45
CA PHE A 150 -6.28 -28.87 27.02
C PHE A 150 -5.82 -27.56 27.63
N MET A 151 -5.52 -27.55 28.93
CA MET A 151 -5.02 -26.37 29.63
C MET A 151 -3.64 -25.93 29.13
N ASP A 152 -2.74 -26.87 28.83
CA ASP A 152 -1.41 -26.59 28.29
C ASP A 152 -1.47 -25.96 26.89
N VAL A 153 -2.24 -26.56 25.97
CA VAL A 153 -2.42 -26.01 24.61
C VAL A 153 -3.07 -24.64 24.66
N GLN A 154 -4.06 -24.42 25.53
CA GLN A 154 -4.65 -23.09 25.74
C GLN A 154 -3.68 -22.07 26.29
N HIS A 155 -2.91 -22.44 27.31
CA HIS A 155 -1.93 -21.55 27.90
C HIS A 155 -0.90 -21.10 26.85
N HIS A 156 -0.42 -22.05 26.04
CA HIS A 156 0.49 -21.76 24.94
C HIS A 156 -0.14 -20.81 23.91
N TYR A 157 -1.38 -21.08 23.49
CA TYR A 157 -2.12 -20.21 22.57
C TYR A 157 -2.29 -18.78 23.11
N GLN A 158 -2.64 -18.63 24.39
CA GLN A 158 -2.76 -17.32 25.03
C GLN A 158 -1.43 -16.54 25.10
N ILE A 159 -0.31 -17.24 25.37
CA ILE A 159 1.02 -16.62 25.34
C ILE A 159 1.33 -16.10 23.93
N LEU A 160 1.10 -16.93 22.91
CA LEU A 160 1.35 -16.57 21.51
C LEU A 160 0.50 -15.37 21.08
N LEU A 161 -0.80 -15.38 21.40
CA LEU A 161 -1.70 -14.27 21.12
C LEU A 161 -1.22 -12.98 21.79
N ARG A 162 -0.85 -13.03 23.07
CA ARG A 162 -0.37 -11.86 23.80
C ARG A 162 0.92 -11.30 23.20
N HIS A 163 1.85 -12.17 22.82
CA HIS A 163 3.10 -11.78 22.20
C HIS A 163 2.88 -11.14 20.83
N SER A 164 2.07 -11.77 19.98
CA SER A 164 1.68 -11.23 18.67
C SER A 164 1.03 -9.85 18.80
N MET A 165 0.08 -9.69 19.73
CA MET A 165 -0.61 -8.43 19.95
C MET A 165 0.35 -7.33 20.45
N SER A 166 1.34 -7.68 21.27
CA SER A 166 2.40 -6.76 21.68
C SER A 166 3.26 -6.32 20.51
N GLN A 167 3.66 -7.24 19.63
CA GLN A 167 4.48 -6.93 18.45
C GLN A 167 3.71 -6.03 17.48
N LEU A 168 2.46 -6.37 17.18
CA LEU A 168 1.59 -5.59 16.30
C LEU A 168 1.38 -4.17 16.85
N THR A 169 1.18 -4.03 18.16
CA THR A 169 1.07 -2.71 18.81
C THR A 169 2.35 -1.90 18.65
N CYS A 170 3.52 -2.51 18.90
CA CYS A 170 4.82 -1.84 18.72
C CYS A 170 5.06 -1.42 17.26
N ALA A 171 4.78 -2.30 16.30
CA ALA A 171 4.93 -2.01 14.87
C ALA A 171 3.99 -0.86 14.45
N ALA A 172 2.71 -0.94 14.81
CA ALA A 172 1.73 0.10 14.50
C ALA A 172 2.14 1.47 15.09
N GLN A 173 2.61 1.50 16.34
CA GLN A 173 3.11 2.73 16.97
C GLN A 173 4.35 3.29 16.25
N SER A 174 5.27 2.43 15.81
CA SER A 174 6.45 2.84 15.06
C SER A 174 6.08 3.45 13.71
N HIS A 175 5.18 2.79 12.97
CA HIS A 175 4.66 3.29 11.69
C HIS A 175 3.95 4.62 11.86
N TYR A 176 3.10 4.75 12.89
CA TYR A 176 2.43 6.01 13.20
C TYR A 176 3.43 7.15 13.45
N ARG A 177 4.43 6.94 14.32
CA ARG A 177 5.47 7.93 14.60
C ARG A 177 6.27 8.32 13.36
N ASN A 178 6.55 7.36 12.48
CA ASN A 178 7.27 7.64 11.25
C ASN A 178 6.42 8.47 10.28
N ALA A 179 5.14 8.12 10.11
CA ALA A 179 4.22 8.88 9.27
C ALA A 179 4.03 10.31 9.80
N ASP A 180 3.85 10.49 11.11
CA ASP A 180 3.72 11.79 11.76
C ASP A 180 4.96 12.68 11.53
N ARG A 181 6.17 12.09 11.65
CA ARG A 181 7.42 12.77 11.31
C ARG A 181 7.48 13.17 9.84
N GLN A 182 7.08 12.29 8.92
CA GLN A 182 7.07 12.60 7.49
C GLN A 182 6.08 13.72 7.16
N VAL A 183 4.89 13.71 7.76
CA VAL A 183 3.89 14.78 7.60
C VAL A 183 4.47 16.12 8.08
N THR A 184 5.13 16.13 9.24
CA THR A 184 5.79 17.34 9.76
C THR A 184 6.84 17.86 8.79
N GLN A 185 7.72 16.99 8.26
CA GLN A 185 8.72 17.36 7.27
C GLN A 185 8.11 17.92 5.98
N ILE A 186 7.01 17.33 5.50
CA ILE A 186 6.28 17.81 4.32
C ILE A 186 5.74 19.22 4.57
N VAL A 187 5.13 19.47 5.74
CA VAL A 187 4.61 20.79 6.10
C VAL A 187 5.72 21.83 6.16
N GLU A 188 6.86 21.51 6.78
CA GLU A 188 8.01 22.41 6.86
C GLU A 188 8.60 22.71 5.47
N LEU A 189 8.80 21.69 4.63
CA LEU A 189 9.31 21.85 3.27
C LEU A 189 8.34 22.64 2.39
N GLN A 190 7.03 22.41 2.51
CA GLN A 190 6.01 23.18 1.80
C GLN A 190 6.04 24.64 2.22
N ALA A 191 6.12 24.93 3.53
CA ALA A 191 6.18 26.30 4.03
C ALA A 191 7.41 27.05 3.51
N LEU A 192 8.59 26.42 3.54
CA LEU A 192 9.82 27.01 3.01
C LEU A 192 9.74 27.25 1.49
N THR A 193 9.19 26.28 0.75
CA THR A 193 9.05 26.39 -0.71
C THR A 193 8.07 27.50 -1.09
N ILE A 194 6.96 27.62 -0.36
CA ILE A 194 5.98 28.69 -0.57
C ILE A 194 6.61 30.05 -0.26
N LEU A 195 7.28 30.19 0.88
CA LEU A 195 7.96 31.42 1.26
C LEU A 195 8.98 31.85 0.19
N HIS A 196 9.82 30.92 -0.28
CA HIS A 196 10.81 31.22 -1.31
C HIS A 196 10.17 31.68 -2.64
N ARG A 197 9.06 31.05 -3.04
CA ARG A 197 8.32 31.48 -4.24
C ARG A 197 7.67 32.85 -4.06
N GLU A 198 7.15 33.14 -2.87
CA GLU A 198 6.57 34.43 -2.54
C GLU A 198 7.62 35.55 -2.67
N ASP A 199 8.84 35.32 -2.16
CA ASP A 199 9.96 36.26 -2.30
C ASP A 199 10.30 36.52 -3.78
N GLN A 200 10.31 35.47 -4.62
CA GLN A 200 10.55 35.62 -6.07
C GLN A 200 9.45 36.41 -6.78
N ILE A 201 8.18 36.21 -6.39
CA ILE A 201 7.04 36.96 -6.94
C ILE A 201 7.16 38.43 -6.55
N ASN A 202 7.44 38.73 -5.29
CA ASN A 202 7.61 40.10 -4.81
C ASN A 202 8.74 40.84 -5.54
N GLU A 203 9.87 40.17 -5.80
CA GLU A 203 10.97 40.74 -6.58
C GLU A 203 10.53 41.00 -8.03
N SER A 204 9.83 40.06 -8.66
CA SER A 204 9.30 40.23 -10.01
C SER A 204 8.31 41.40 -10.09
N ASP A 205 7.42 41.54 -9.12
CA ASP A 205 6.45 42.64 -9.03
C ASP A 205 7.13 44.00 -8.89
N HIS A 206 8.24 44.06 -8.14
CA HIS A 206 9.06 45.26 -8.05
C HIS A 206 9.66 45.63 -9.41
N ILE A 207 10.21 44.67 -10.15
CA ILE A 207 10.77 44.88 -11.50
C ILE A 207 9.69 45.32 -12.49
N ILE A 208 8.49 44.72 -12.43
CA ILE A 208 7.34 45.11 -13.27
C ILE A 208 6.95 46.56 -12.97
N THR A 209 6.81 46.93 -11.70
CA THR A 209 6.47 48.31 -11.29
C THR A 209 7.50 49.32 -11.80
N GLN A 210 8.80 48.98 -11.73
CA GLN A 210 9.86 49.83 -12.30
C GLN A 210 9.71 50.00 -13.81
N ARG A 211 9.44 48.91 -14.55
CA ARG A 211 9.25 48.95 -16.00
C ARG A 211 8.01 49.76 -16.39
N ASP A 212 6.91 49.61 -15.67
CA ASP A 212 5.69 50.38 -15.90
C ASP A 212 5.95 51.88 -15.74
N THR A 213 6.73 52.29 -14.73
CA THR A 213 7.13 53.69 -14.54
C THR A 213 7.94 54.24 -15.72
N VAL A 214 8.86 53.43 -16.27
CA VAL A 214 9.64 53.79 -17.46
C VAL A 214 8.75 53.89 -18.70
N ILE A 215 7.81 52.98 -18.86
CA ILE A 215 6.84 52.98 -19.97
C ILE A 215 5.98 54.24 -19.91
N GLU A 216 5.42 54.59 -18.75
CA GLU A 216 4.64 55.82 -18.57
C GLU A 216 5.45 57.07 -18.96
N PHE A 217 6.72 57.14 -18.54
CA PHE A 217 7.61 58.24 -18.91
C PHE A 217 7.89 58.30 -20.42
N LEU A 218 8.13 57.17 -21.05
CA LEU A 218 8.34 57.09 -22.50
C LEU A 218 7.08 57.43 -23.28
N GLN A 219 5.91 57.01 -22.81
CA GLN A 219 4.61 57.35 -23.40
C GLN A 219 4.36 58.86 -23.35
N ALA A 220 4.68 59.53 -22.25
CA ALA A 220 4.59 60.98 -22.13
C ALA A 220 5.50 61.69 -23.15
N GLN A 221 6.77 61.27 -23.27
CA GLN A 221 7.69 61.84 -24.26
C GLN A 221 7.21 61.66 -25.70
N ILE A 222 6.69 60.48 -26.05
CA ILE A 222 6.12 60.22 -27.39
C ILE A 222 4.92 61.13 -27.62
N HIS A 223 4.07 61.34 -26.61
CA HIS A 223 2.91 62.22 -26.73
C HIS A 223 3.32 63.68 -27.01
N ASP A 224 4.30 64.19 -26.28
CA ASP A 224 4.84 65.53 -26.51
C ASP A 224 5.43 65.66 -27.93
N LEU A 225 6.18 64.65 -28.38
CA LEU A 225 6.78 64.62 -29.71
C LEU A 225 5.72 64.60 -30.83
N ILE A 226 4.59 63.93 -30.61
CA ILE A 226 3.46 63.90 -31.55
C ILE A 226 2.83 65.31 -31.66
N LEU A 227 2.64 66.00 -30.54
CA LEU A 227 2.10 67.37 -30.53
C LEU A 227 3.03 68.34 -31.30
N ASP A 228 4.34 68.26 -31.05
CA ASP A 228 5.34 69.06 -31.77
C ASP A 228 5.31 68.77 -33.28
N ALA A 229 5.19 67.48 -33.66
CA ALA A 229 5.11 67.08 -35.06
C ALA A 229 3.84 67.60 -35.74
N ASP A 230 2.69 67.55 -35.06
CA ASP A 230 1.42 68.10 -35.54
C ASP A 230 1.50 69.62 -35.73
N GLU A 231 2.19 70.36 -34.85
CA GLU A 231 2.42 71.80 -35.01
C GLU A 231 3.32 72.11 -36.23
N VAL A 232 4.41 71.37 -36.40
CA VAL A 232 5.29 71.51 -37.59
C VAL A 232 4.54 71.17 -38.87
N GLN A 233 3.70 70.14 -38.86
CA GLN A 233 2.85 69.74 -39.98
C GLN A 233 1.88 70.88 -40.35
N ALA A 234 1.19 71.48 -39.36
CA ALA A 234 0.29 72.61 -39.59
C ALA A 234 1.02 73.82 -40.19
N HIS A 235 2.23 74.12 -39.72
CA HIS A 235 3.08 75.17 -40.31
C HIS A 235 3.47 74.89 -41.77
N LEU A 236 3.78 73.64 -42.11
CA LEU A 236 4.06 73.24 -43.50
C LEU A 236 2.84 73.39 -44.40
N GLU A 237 1.65 73.03 -43.92
CA GLU A 237 0.39 73.22 -44.66
C GLU A 237 0.08 74.71 -44.89
N GLU A 238 0.40 75.59 -43.93
CA GLU A 238 0.25 77.04 -44.08
C GLU A 238 1.25 77.60 -45.13
N LEU A 239 2.49 77.12 -45.14
CA LEU A 239 3.48 77.47 -46.16
C LEU A 239 3.10 76.97 -47.56
N GLN A 240 2.49 75.79 -47.67
CA GLN A 240 2.01 75.24 -48.94
C GLN A 240 0.76 75.93 -49.49
N GLN A 241 0.02 76.69 -48.67
CA GLN A 241 -1.11 77.52 -49.13
C GLN A 241 -0.67 78.87 -49.73
N GLN A 242 0.63 79.17 -49.86
CA GLN A 242 1.07 80.28 -50.70
C GLN A 242 0.74 80.02 -52.18
N PRO A 243 0.19 81.00 -52.91
CA PRO A 243 -0.40 80.78 -54.21
C PRO A 243 0.63 80.33 -55.25
N ILE A 244 0.35 79.19 -55.88
CA ILE A 244 1.07 78.65 -57.04
C ILE A 244 1.02 79.67 -58.19
N LEU A 245 2.19 80.07 -58.70
CA LEU A 245 2.36 80.67 -60.03
C LEU A 245 3.21 79.75 -60.93
N PRO A 246 3.01 79.78 -62.26
CA PRO A 246 2.99 78.60 -63.10
C PRO A 246 4.30 78.29 -63.85
N ALA A 247 4.35 77.04 -64.33
CA ALA A 247 5.44 76.33 -64.99
C ALA A 247 5.89 76.88 -66.36
N ALA A 248 7.17 76.65 -66.69
CA ALA A 248 7.71 76.18 -67.99
C ALA A 248 9.27 76.15 -67.96
N PRO A 249 9.98 75.45 -68.87
CA PRO A 249 9.75 74.11 -69.44
C PRO A 249 11.02 73.20 -69.35
N VAL A 250 10.82 71.92 -69.68
CA VAL A 250 11.76 70.78 -69.67
C VAL A 250 12.72 70.78 -70.88
N MET A 251 13.90 70.13 -70.74
CA MET A 251 14.59 69.19 -71.68
C MET A 251 16.14 69.34 -71.71
N PRO A 252 16.95 68.32 -72.08
CA PRO A 252 16.82 66.84 -72.07
C PRO A 252 17.78 66.12 -71.10
N GLU A 253 17.48 64.84 -70.88
CA GLU A 253 18.37 63.77 -70.39
C GLU A 253 19.57 63.54 -71.33
N GLU A 254 20.75 63.23 -70.78
CA GLU A 254 21.76 62.39 -71.45
C GLU A 254 22.62 61.65 -70.41
N GLU A 255 22.32 60.36 -70.32
CA GLU A 255 23.22 59.19 -70.17
C GLU A 255 24.14 59.11 -68.94
N GLU A 256 23.70 58.26 -68.00
CA GLU A 256 24.53 57.62 -66.99
C GLU A 256 25.55 56.67 -67.65
N GLU A 257 26.83 56.89 -67.38
CA GLU A 257 27.86 55.84 -67.46
C GLU A 257 28.15 55.32 -66.06
N ASP A 258 27.73 54.08 -65.83
CA ASP A 258 28.17 53.22 -64.73
C ASP A 258 29.66 52.87 -64.90
N PRO A 259 30.41 52.72 -63.81
CA PRO A 259 31.21 51.53 -63.72
C PRO A 259 31.03 50.79 -62.39
N GLU A 260 30.45 49.60 -62.53
CA GLU A 260 31.03 48.29 -62.20
C GLU A 260 31.51 48.04 -60.77
N GLU A 261 30.75 47.14 -60.15
CA GLU A 261 31.20 45.95 -59.42
C GLU A 261 32.16 46.14 -58.23
N ILE A 262 31.59 45.98 -57.04
CA ILE A 262 32.32 45.32 -55.94
C ILE A 262 31.77 43.92 -55.74
N GLU A 263 32.44 42.97 -56.40
CA GLU A 263 32.35 41.55 -56.10
C GLU A 263 33.09 41.24 -54.79
N GLY A 264 32.40 40.56 -53.88
CA GLY A 264 33.00 39.47 -53.14
C GLY A 264 33.61 39.74 -51.75
N VAL A 265 33.16 38.88 -50.83
CA VAL A 265 33.93 38.24 -49.74
C VAL A 265 34.39 39.08 -48.54
N SER A 266 33.62 38.93 -47.45
CA SER A 266 34.18 38.60 -46.12
C SER A 266 33.21 37.61 -45.47
N GLU A 267 33.43 36.32 -45.64
CA GLU A 267 34.15 35.46 -44.69
C GLU A 267 33.57 35.48 -43.25
N LEU A 268 33.04 34.32 -42.93
CA LEU A 268 32.66 33.78 -41.64
C LEU A 268 33.72 34.06 -40.57
N ASP A 269 33.31 34.64 -39.44
CA ASP A 269 33.95 34.36 -38.15
C ASP A 269 32.89 34.39 -37.04
N SER A 270 32.08 33.34 -36.98
CA SER A 270 31.31 33.02 -35.78
C SER A 270 32.11 31.96 -35.03
N GLU A 271 33.00 32.42 -34.17
CA GLU A 271 33.71 31.61 -33.18
C GLU A 271 32.68 31.00 -32.23
N HIS A 272 32.16 29.83 -32.61
CA HIS A 272 31.40 28.96 -31.72
C HIS A 272 32.40 28.15 -30.91
N GLY A 273 32.88 28.74 -29.82
CA GLY A 273 33.65 28.06 -28.79
C GLY A 273 32.74 27.26 -27.86
N ASP A 274 32.27 26.10 -28.30
CA ASP A 274 31.83 25.02 -27.40
C ASP A 274 32.90 23.92 -27.44
N PRO A 275 33.74 23.77 -26.41
CA PRO A 275 34.60 22.62 -26.30
C PRO A 275 33.84 21.46 -25.66
N VAL A 276 33.57 20.48 -26.50
CA VAL A 276 33.86 19.05 -26.27
C VAL A 276 33.44 18.50 -24.90
N LEU A 277 32.36 17.70 -24.90
CA LEU A 277 32.29 16.52 -24.04
C LEU A 277 32.06 15.27 -24.87
N SER A 278 33.17 14.57 -25.12
CA SER A 278 33.21 13.11 -25.23
C SER A 278 34.59 12.67 -24.74
N PRO A 279 34.83 11.44 -24.26
CA PRO A 279 33.91 10.30 -24.22
C PRO A 279 34.07 9.34 -23.00
N TYR A 280 33.15 8.38 -22.90
CA TYR A 280 33.36 7.00 -22.40
C TYR A 280 33.37 6.61 -20.90
N HIS A 281 32.48 5.62 -20.63
CA HIS A 281 32.52 4.51 -19.64
C HIS A 281 32.24 4.88 -18.16
N SER A 282 31.35 4.25 -17.38
CA SER A 282 30.83 2.88 -17.29
C SER A 282 29.47 2.90 -16.54
N SER A 283 28.39 2.25 -17.00
CA SER A 283 28.00 0.84 -16.79
C SER A 283 27.72 0.43 -15.33
N SER A 284 26.44 0.32 -14.99
CA SER A 284 25.82 -0.75 -14.18
C SER A 284 24.29 -0.55 -14.30
N GLY A 285 23.45 -1.40 -14.88
CA GLY A 285 23.43 -2.85 -14.91
C GLY A 285 22.39 -3.33 -13.90
N SER A 286 21.16 -3.67 -14.32
CA SER A 286 20.33 -4.71 -13.69
C SER A 286 19.12 -5.05 -14.54
N GLN A 287 19.21 -6.24 -15.13
CA GLN A 287 18.12 -7.00 -15.70
C GLN A 287 17.22 -7.54 -14.58
N SER A 288 15.94 -7.68 -14.90
CA SER A 288 15.04 -8.61 -14.25
C SER A 288 15.64 -10.03 -14.25
N SER A 289 15.72 -10.68 -13.09
CA SER A 289 15.85 -12.14 -13.03
C SER A 289 15.10 -12.71 -11.84
N VAL A 290 14.32 -13.73 -12.17
CA VAL A 290 13.58 -14.66 -11.33
C VAL A 290 14.54 -15.52 -10.49
N GLY A 291 14.11 -15.84 -9.26
CA GLY A 291 14.34 -17.10 -8.52
C GLY A 291 15.75 -17.66 -8.34
N ASN A 292 16.20 -17.79 -7.08
CA ASN A 292 16.27 -19.09 -6.41
C ASN A 292 16.55 -18.89 -4.91
N PHE A 293 15.79 -19.60 -4.07
CA PHE A 293 16.09 -19.80 -2.65
C PHE A 293 16.89 -21.09 -2.55
N ASP A 294 18.15 -20.99 -2.15
CA ASP A 294 18.92 -22.09 -1.55
C ASP A 294 19.94 -21.44 -0.61
N ASP A 295 19.62 -21.41 0.70
CA ASP A 295 20.35 -22.18 1.71
C ASP A 295 19.89 -21.83 3.14
N PHE A 296 19.51 -22.89 3.84
CA PHE A 296 19.42 -23.04 5.28
C PHE A 296 20.79 -23.43 5.86
#